data_AF-A0A814TSZ8-F1
#
_entry.id   AF-A0A814TSZ8-F1
#
_cell.length_a   1.000
_cell.length_b   1.000
_cell.length_c   1.000
_cell.angle_alpha   90.00
_cell.angle_beta   90.00
_cell.angle_gamma   90.00
#
_symmetry.space_group_name_H-M   'P 1'
#
loop_
_entity.id
_entity.type
_entity.pdbx_description
1 polymer ?
#
loop_
_entity_poly.entity_id
_entity_poly.type
_entity_poly.pdbx_seq_one_letter_code
_entity_poly.pdbx_strand_id
1 'polypeptide(L)'
;EDSYCDGITYNCTAPDKCFQAMENLSSGEKTVAAICLFFKSAPLFLLDEVDVALDNTNICKVADFIREQSASKFQCIVISLKEQFYSRAGALIAIFPKPGDCITSYCFTLDLNQFDERENIANRRG
;
A
#
# COMPACT_ATOMS: atom_id res chain seq x y z
N GLU A 1 19.29 33.42 6.77
CA GLU A 1 19.82 32.06 6.94
C GLU A 1 19.13 31.17 5.94
N ASP A 2 19.92 30.33 5.28
CA ASP A 2 19.57 29.65 4.05
C ASP A 2 19.12 28.22 4.36
N SER A 3 17.83 27.93 4.17
CA SER A 3 17.17 26.68 4.60
C SER A 3 17.72 25.39 3.99
N TYR A 4 18.61 25.47 2.99
CA TYR A 4 19.27 24.32 2.36
C TYR A 4 20.50 23.83 3.13
N CYS A 5 21.00 24.60 4.10
CA CYS A 5 22.11 24.20 4.96
C CYS A 5 21.67 23.48 6.25
N ASP A 6 20.37 23.45 6.53
CA ASP A 6 19.78 22.80 7.69
C ASP A 6 19.14 21.45 7.34
N GLY A 7 19.13 20.53 8.31
CA GLY A 7 18.44 19.25 8.18
C GLY A 7 16.91 19.40 8.25
N ILE A 8 16.18 18.54 7.54
CA ILE A 8 14.71 18.47 7.63
C ILE A 8 14.32 17.45 8.70
N THR A 9 13.71 17.92 9.79
CA THR A 9 13.16 17.04 10.83
C THR A 9 11.71 16.69 10.50
N TYR A 10 11.46 15.42 10.18
CA TYR A 10 10.11 14.89 9.99
C TYR A 10 9.59 14.30 11.31
N ASN A 11 8.51 14.87 11.83
CA ASN A 11 7.83 14.40 13.03
C ASN A 11 6.42 13.90 12.68
N CYS A 12 6.03 12.77 13.25
CA CYS A 12 4.70 12.17 13.07
C CYS A 12 4.10 11.83 14.42
N THR A 13 2.83 12.19 14.63
CA THR A 13 2.09 11.91 15.86
C THR A 13 0.97 10.93 15.54
N ALA A 14 0.98 9.75 16.18
CA ALA A 14 -0.12 8.80 16.08
C ALA A 14 -1.36 9.32 16.85
N PRO A 15 -2.60 8.91 16.47
CA PRO A 15 -3.83 9.49 17.03
C PRO A 15 -3.94 9.44 18.56
N ASP A 16 -3.40 8.38 19.17
CA ASP A 16 -3.53 8.12 20.62
C ASP A 16 -2.22 8.39 21.39
N LYS A 17 -1.22 9.01 20.76
CA LYS A 17 0.10 9.25 21.38
C LYS A 17 0.43 10.74 21.47
N CYS A 18 1.13 11.09 22.55
CA CYS A 18 1.81 12.38 22.64
C CYS A 18 2.87 12.50 21.54
N PHE A 19 3.25 13.74 21.21
CA PHE A 19 4.33 14.03 20.28
C PHE A 19 5.60 13.23 20.66
N GLN A 20 6.09 12.43 19.73
CA GLN A 20 7.29 11.62 19.90
C GLN A 20 8.22 11.82 18.71
N ALA A 21 9.53 11.86 19.00
CA ALA A 21 10.54 11.82 17.95
C ALA A 21 10.38 10.55 17.11
N MET A 22 10.70 10.64 15.81
CA MET A 22 10.52 9.52 14.87
C MET A 22 11.20 8.23 15.37
N GLU A 23 12.31 8.34 16.08
CA GLU A 23 13.06 7.22 16.68
C GLU A 23 12.21 6.35 17.62
N ASN A 24 11.27 6.96 18.36
CA ASN A 24 10.43 6.31 19.36
C ASN A 24 9.15 5.69 18.79
N LEU A 25 8.89 5.83 17.49
CA LEU A 25 7.75 5.21 16.81
C LEU A 25 7.99 3.72 16.57
N SER A 26 6.91 2.94 16.56
CA SER A 26 6.96 1.53 16.15
C SER A 26 7.36 1.38 14.68
N SER A 27 7.89 0.23 14.29
CA SER A 27 8.26 -0.02 12.89
C SER A 27 7.07 0.15 11.93
N GLY A 28 5.85 -0.21 12.37
CA GLY A 28 4.63 0.01 11.59
C GLY A 28 4.24 1.49 11.48
N GLU A 29 4.36 2.26 12.56
CA GLU A 29 4.09 3.71 12.56
C GLU A 29 5.09 4.45 11.66
N LYS A 30 6.38 4.09 11.72
CA LYS A 30 7.41 4.61 10.82
C LYS A 30 7.08 4.32 9.36
N THR A 31 6.62 3.10 9.07
CA THR A 31 6.23 2.68 7.72
C THR A 31 5.04 3.47 7.20
N VAL A 32 3.97 3.64 8.00
CA VAL A 32 2.81 4.45 7.61
C VAL A 32 3.18 5.90 7.40
N ALA A 33 4.02 6.47 8.27
CA ALA A 33 4.46 7.86 8.16
C ALA A 33 5.30 8.08 6.89
N ALA A 34 6.22 7.16 6.59
CA ALA A 34 6.99 7.17 5.35
C ALA A 34 6.08 7.09 4.12
N ILE A 35 5.13 6.14 4.11
CA ILE A 35 4.13 5.98 3.05
C ILE A 35 3.35 7.29 2.82
N CYS A 36 2.87 7.94 3.88
CA CYS A 36 2.17 9.23 3.81
C CYS A 36 3.04 10.36 3.23
N LEU A 37 4.35 10.36 3.53
CA LEU A 37 5.28 11.36 3.00
C LEU A 37 5.49 11.18 1.49
N PHE A 38 5.56 9.94 1.00
CA PHE A 38 5.78 9.64 -0.42
C PHE A 38 4.54 9.89 -1.30
N PHE A 39 3.32 9.67 -0.80
CA PHE A 39 2.09 9.77 -1.60
C PHE A 39 1.73 11.19 -2.08
N LYS A 40 2.51 12.21 -1.75
CA LYS A 40 2.22 13.61 -2.11
C LYS A 40 2.59 14.00 -3.55
N SER A 41 3.50 13.28 -4.21
CA SER A 41 4.21 13.86 -5.36
C SER A 41 4.37 12.97 -6.59
N ALA A 42 4.03 11.69 -6.56
CA ALA A 42 4.26 10.79 -7.70
C ALA A 42 2.96 10.22 -8.29
N PRO A 43 2.87 10.05 -9.62
CA PRO A 43 1.70 9.49 -10.29
C PRO A 43 1.65 7.95 -10.24
N LEU A 44 2.78 7.29 -9.96
CA LEU A 44 2.92 5.83 -9.89
C LEU A 44 3.79 5.43 -8.69
N PHE A 45 3.36 4.42 -7.95
CA PHE A 45 4.09 3.84 -6.82
C PHE A 45 4.31 2.35 -7.00
N LEU A 46 5.51 1.89 -6.65
CA LEU A 46 5.85 0.48 -6.52
C LEU A 46 6.23 0.23 -5.06
N LEU A 47 5.46 -0.61 -4.36
CA LEU A 47 5.66 -0.92 -2.95
C LEU A 47 5.98 -2.41 -2.82
N ASP A 48 7.12 -2.73 -2.21
CA ASP A 48 7.58 -4.11 -2.00
C ASP A 48 7.54 -4.46 -0.53
N GLU A 49 6.81 -5.53 -0.16
CA GLU A 49 6.70 -6.10 1.19
C GLU A 49 6.41 -5.09 2.32
N VAL A 50 5.72 -3.98 2.01
CA VAL A 50 5.37 -2.94 2.99
C VAL A 50 4.47 -3.43 4.12
N ASP A 51 3.82 -4.57 3.92
CA ASP A 51 2.94 -5.25 4.86
C ASP A 51 3.69 -6.04 5.93
N VAL A 52 4.99 -6.30 5.77
CA VAL A 52 5.82 -7.01 6.78
C VAL A 52 5.91 -6.22 8.08
N ALA A 53 6.01 -4.90 8.00
CA ALA A 53 6.09 -4.01 9.16
C ALA A 53 4.73 -3.67 9.78
N LEU A 54 3.62 -4.14 9.20
CA LEU A 54 2.26 -3.75 9.58
C LEU A 54 1.47 -4.91 10.19
N ASP A 55 0.71 -4.60 11.23
CA ASP A 55 -0.28 -5.51 11.82
C ASP A 55 -1.53 -5.65 10.92
N ASN A 56 -2.27 -6.74 11.07
CA ASN A 56 -3.45 -7.05 10.24
C ASN A 56 -4.49 -5.91 10.19
N THR A 57 -4.71 -5.23 11.31
CA THR A 57 -5.63 -4.08 11.39
C THR A 57 -5.12 -2.89 10.57
N ASN A 58 -3.81 -2.63 10.60
CA ASN A 58 -3.21 -1.52 9.87
C ASN A 58 -3.07 -1.83 8.38
N ILE A 59 -2.82 -3.10 8.02
CA ILE A 59 -2.83 -3.58 6.63
C ILE A 59 -4.15 -3.26 5.95
N CYS A 60 -5.27 -3.59 6.61
CA CYS A 60 -6.60 -3.30 6.06
C CYS A 60 -6.80 -1.81 5.79
N LYS A 61 -6.42 -0.95 6.76
CA LYS A 61 -6.54 0.52 6.64
C LYS A 61 -5.66 1.08 5.52
N VAL A 62 -4.42 0.60 5.40
CA VAL A 62 -3.48 1.04 4.36
C VAL A 62 -3.95 0.59 2.98
N ALA A 63 -4.42 -0.65 2.85
CA ALA A 63 -4.94 -1.16 1.59
C ALA A 63 -6.21 -0.43 1.13
N ASP A 64 -7.13 -0.12 2.05
CA ASP A 64 -8.31 0.72 1.77
C ASP A 64 -7.91 2.13 1.32
N PHE A 65 -6.97 2.75 2.04
CA PHE A 65 -6.46 4.07 1.66
C PHE A 65 -5.84 4.05 0.25
N ILE A 66 -4.99 3.08 -0.06
CA ILE A 66 -4.37 2.95 -1.39
C ILE A 66 -5.42 2.76 -2.46
N ARG A 67 -6.46 1.95 -2.22
CA ARG A 67 -7.56 1.72 -3.16
C ARG A 67 -8.36 3.01 -3.44
N GLU A 68 -8.69 3.78 -2.40
CA GLU A 68 -9.43 5.03 -2.55
C GLU A 68 -8.61 6.11 -3.28
N GLN A 69 -7.34 6.24 -2.93
CA GLN A 69 -6.46 7.20 -3.61
C GLN A 69 -6.15 6.76 -5.04
N SER A 70 -6.11 5.46 -5.33
CA SER A 70 -5.77 4.98 -6.66
C SER A 70 -6.85 5.26 -7.72
N ALA A 71 -8.09 5.45 -7.28
CA ALA A 71 -9.20 5.84 -8.14
C ALA A 71 -9.08 7.28 -8.69
N SER A 72 -8.33 8.16 -8.02
CA SER A 72 -8.36 9.61 -8.34
C SER A 72 -7.01 10.31 -8.41
N LYS A 73 -5.96 9.79 -7.76
CA LYS A 73 -4.69 10.54 -7.57
C LYS A 73 -3.45 9.87 -8.14
N PHE A 74 -3.32 8.55 -8.02
CA PHE A 74 -2.10 7.84 -8.45
C PHE A 74 -2.38 6.38 -8.82
N GLN A 75 -1.45 5.72 -9.50
CA GLN A 75 -1.46 4.26 -9.64
C GLN A 75 -0.50 3.63 -8.63
N CYS A 76 -0.84 2.45 -8.11
CA CYS A 76 0.00 1.76 -7.14
C CYS A 76 0.07 0.27 -7.45
N ILE A 77 1.29 -0.26 -7.55
CA ILE A 77 1.60 -1.67 -7.67
C ILE A 77 2.21 -2.10 -6.34
N VAL A 78 1.59 -3.09 -5.70
CA VAL A 78 2.06 -3.61 -4.41
C VAL A 78 2.40 -5.08 -4.54
N ILE A 79 3.57 -5.45 -4.04
CA ILE A 79 4.02 -6.83 -3.89
C ILE A 79 3.81 -7.21 -2.42
N SER A 80 2.94 -8.18 -2.18
CA SER A 80 2.58 -8.65 -0.82
C SER A 80 2.19 -10.11 -0.87
N LEU A 81 2.49 -10.83 0.22
CA LEU A 81 2.06 -12.22 0.44
C LEU A 81 0.83 -12.32 1.35
N LYS A 82 0.34 -11.21 1.93
CA LYS A 82 -0.78 -11.21 2.87
C LYS A 82 -2.12 -11.02 2.15
N GLU A 83 -3.01 -11.99 2.33
CA GLU A 83 -4.36 -12.01 1.75
C GLU A 83 -5.18 -10.76 2.08
N GLN A 84 -5.05 -10.24 3.30
CA GLN A 84 -5.79 -9.05 3.74
C GLN A 84 -5.42 -7.79 2.96
N PHE A 85 -4.24 -7.77 2.33
CA PHE A 85 -3.78 -6.67 1.50
C PHE A 85 -4.29 -6.82 0.06
N TYR A 86 -3.92 -7.92 -0.61
CA TYR A 86 -4.20 -8.10 -2.03
C TYR A 86 -5.68 -8.39 -2.33
N SER A 87 -6.47 -8.84 -1.35
CA SER A 87 -7.93 -8.99 -1.48
C SER A 87 -8.68 -7.67 -1.72
N ARG A 88 -8.05 -6.52 -1.42
CA ARG A 88 -8.61 -5.18 -1.62
C ARG A 88 -8.09 -4.52 -2.91
N ALA A 89 -7.25 -5.19 -3.68
CA ALA A 89 -6.74 -4.67 -4.93
C ALA A 89 -7.81 -4.66 -6.03
N GLY A 90 -7.68 -3.78 -7.03
CA GLY A 90 -8.56 -3.81 -8.20
C GLY A 90 -8.20 -4.91 -9.20
N ALA A 91 -6.92 -5.28 -9.28
CA ALA A 91 -6.44 -6.38 -10.10
C ALA A 91 -5.28 -7.11 -9.40
N LEU A 92 -5.17 -8.41 -9.65
CA LEU A 92 -4.09 -9.27 -9.18
C LEU A 92 -3.21 -9.70 -10.34
N ILE A 93 -1.91 -9.68 -10.09
CA ILE A 93 -0.89 -10.23 -10.98
C ILE A 93 -0.17 -11.32 -10.20
N ALA A 94 -0.51 -12.58 -10.46
CA ALA A 94 0.10 -13.73 -9.82
C ALA A 94 1.32 -14.18 -10.62
N ILE A 95 2.47 -14.25 -9.96
CA ILE A 95 3.73 -14.74 -10.54
C ILE A 95 4.04 -16.08 -9.87
N PHE A 96 4.25 -17.13 -10.66
CA PHE A 96 4.57 -18.45 -10.11
C PHE A 96 5.63 -19.17 -10.97
N PRO A 97 6.52 -19.95 -10.33
CA PRO A 97 7.53 -20.73 -11.05
C PRO A 97 6.89 -21.95 -11.70
N LYS A 98 7.26 -22.25 -12.95
CA LYS A 98 6.97 -23.53 -13.57
C LYS A 98 8.09 -24.52 -13.25
N PRO A 99 7.78 -25.70 -12.68
CA PRO A 99 8.78 -26.72 -12.45
C PRO A 99 9.31 -27.26 -13.79
N GLY A 100 10.63 -27.35 -13.91
CA GLY A 100 11.37 -27.82 -15.08
C GLY A 100 12.87 -27.68 -14.85
N ASP A 101 13.68 -28.05 -15.86
CA ASP A 101 15.15 -28.00 -15.77
C ASP A 101 15.71 -26.58 -15.58
N CYS A 102 14.92 -25.57 -15.93
CA CYS A 102 15.22 -24.16 -15.71
C CYS A 102 14.03 -23.46 -15.06
N ILE A 103 14.30 -22.59 -14.09
CA ILE A 103 13.26 -21.81 -13.41
C ILE A 103 12.71 -20.78 -14.40
N THR A 104 11.47 -20.98 -14.83
CA THR A 104 10.74 -20.03 -15.67
C THR A 104 9.52 -19.54 -14.93
N SER A 105 9.36 -18.22 -14.84
CA SER A 105 8.22 -17.61 -14.17
C SER A 105 7.07 -17.41 -15.15
N TYR A 106 5.87 -17.76 -14.73
CA TYR A 106 4.63 -17.52 -15.45
C TYR A 106 3.82 -16.45 -14.72
N CYS A 107 3.05 -15.69 -15.50
CA CYS A 107 2.22 -14.61 -15.01
C CYS A 107 0.75 -14.94 -15.31
N PHE A 108 -0.11 -14.79 -14.31
CA PHE A 108 -1.56 -14.84 -14.47
C PHE A 108 -2.16 -13.54 -13.94
N THR A 109 -3.09 -12.95 -14.70
CA THR A 109 -3.76 -11.70 -14.32
C THR A 109 -5.22 -11.96 -14.04
N LEU A 110 -5.72 -11.44 -12.92
CA LEU A 110 -7.12 -11.52 -12.53
C LEU A 110 -7.64 -10.12 -12.22
N ASP A 111 -8.71 -9.70 -12.88
CA ASP A 111 -9.42 -8.47 -12.54
C ASP A 111 -10.38 -8.75 -11.39
N LEU A 112 -10.14 -8.13 -10.24
CA LEU A 112 -10.93 -8.36 -9.01
C LEU A 112 -12.19 -7.52 -8.96
N ASN A 113 -12.28 -6.43 -9.73
CA ASN A 113 -13.46 -5.55 -9.72
C ASN A 113 -14.74 -6.31 -10.14
N GLN A 114 -14.58 -7.35 -10.97
CA GLN A 114 -15.68 -8.24 -11.39
C GLN A 114 -16.35 -8.96 -10.22
N PHE A 115 -15.62 -9.17 -9.13
CA PHE A 115 -16.07 -9.87 -7.93
C PHE A 115 -16.42 -8.92 -6.79
N ASP A 116 -16.32 -7.60 -6.98
CA ASP A 116 -16.67 -6.66 -5.93
C ASP A 116 -18.20 -6.52 -5.83
N GLU A 117 -18.76 -7.10 -4.77
CA GLU A 117 -20.20 -7.00 -4.49
C GLU A 117 -20.66 -5.54 -4.29
N ARG A 118 -19.78 -4.65 -3.81
CA ARG A 118 -20.13 -3.24 -3.56
C ARG A 118 -20.40 -2.49 -4.87
N GLU A 119 -19.60 -2.73 -5.90
CA GLU A 119 -19.83 -2.17 -7.23
C GLU A 119 -20.98 -2.87 -7.96
N ASN A 120 -21.12 -4.18 -7.81
CA ASN A 120 -22.21 -4.94 -8.42
C ASN A 120 -23.60 -4.53 -7.88
N ILE A 121 -23.72 -4.14 -6.61
CA ILE A 121 -24.97 -3.61 -6.05
C ILE A 121 -25.24 -2.18 -6.55
N ALA A 122 -24.21 -1.35 -6.70
CA ALA A 122 -24.35 0.01 -7.24
C ALA A 122 -24.82 0.00 -8.71
N ASN A 123 -24.25 -0.88 -9.54
CA ASN A 123 -24.63 -1.03 -10.95
C ASN A 123 -26.04 -1.64 -11.15
N ARG A 124 -26.60 -2.33 -10.16
CA ARG A 124 -27.97 -2.87 -10.22
C ARG A 124 -29.06 -1.86 -9.81
N ARG A 125 -28.67 -0.69 -9.30
CA ARG A 125 -29.60 0.37 -8.87
C ARG A 125 -29.70 1.55 -9.85
N GLY A 126 -28.97 1.50 -10.97
CA GLY A 126 -29.00 2.49 -12.05
C GLY A 126 -29.93 2.09 -13.19
#